data_AF-A0A1E3BCM8-F1
#
_entry.id   AF-A0A1E3BCM8-F1
#
_cell.length_a   1.000
_cell.length_b   1.000
_cell.length_c   1.000
_cell.angle_alpha   90.00
_cell.angle_beta   90.00
_cell.angle_gamma   90.00
#
_symmetry.space_group_name_H-M   'P 1'
#
loop_
_entity.id
_entity.type
_entity.pdbx_description
1 polymer ?
#
loop_
_entity_poly.entity_id
_entity_poly.type
_entity_poly.pdbx_seq_one_letter_code
_entity_poly.pdbx_strand_id
1 'polypeptide(L)'
;MVDPPTFCTTSNFSRDSWKRHTISAGTVDLTRKKNDGDNAENSKQTEGKAEEKGPDSSLDNHQKFTTGGTESAKAQDSERQQTSLQPDIQPVTEEQLIIDVRGIYAGLVMAEKECIETVKQHTKSLNKLSDHQWQALIYLHQILLQEHHDFFLASQHPSASPALKQLPERYAMPARMWRYGIHSFLELLHCRLPDSREYILTFLYLAYSMMTLFLESVPAFECTWIECLGDLARYGMAVENSGLRDCETWASVARYWYYQAVDKNPNDGRIQHHLAVVAWQDMIQQLFYYTKCLVSVRPFPTAGESIQLLFRPLLNEPKPYNQPAVAVFMTIHGKLFTQHPLSDFKTLMNAYLLCMDGYIRQHRSAFKMHGVFIASCNFAAIFQYGSTDAVLPNEFKEGLAEDETPVDNLDAIVAHFRRYRNLQSQEKLIYYGAHLTFKTLSALLDHIGDANVFPAVHAYLAFIWCMARNGTSIRHIELVVPWRKLTVFLNAMIWSNTDFRVMERDEIPVTEDKRCFPEDFLLRGQVWSQRYFSADYFEGALAEDDGLRASSMDVARMYRCLWLGVQLAGFNLWIIYDSTSQKFSVTQFALELEHCAQDFDL
;
A
#
# COMPACT_ATOMS: atom_id res chain seq x y z
N MET A 1 -18.23 -34.61 -11.84
CA MET A 1 -17.20 -34.11 -10.92
C MET A 1 -16.13 -33.51 -11.82
N VAL A 2 -16.16 -32.19 -11.95
CA VAL A 2 -15.29 -31.44 -12.86
C VAL A 2 -14.13 -30.95 -12.01
N ASP A 3 -12.90 -31.27 -12.41
CA ASP A 3 -11.69 -30.80 -11.74
C ASP A 3 -11.64 -29.26 -11.70
N PRO A 4 -11.15 -28.66 -10.60
CA PRO A 4 -10.98 -27.21 -10.52
C PRO A 4 -9.92 -26.75 -11.55
N PRO A 5 -10.02 -25.52 -12.04
CA PRO A 5 -9.23 -25.03 -13.17
C PRO A 5 -7.74 -25.02 -12.83
N THR A 6 -6.94 -25.66 -13.68
CA THR A 6 -5.48 -25.56 -13.73
C THR A 6 -5.06 -24.16 -14.20
N PHE A 7 -5.23 -23.16 -13.34
CA PHE A 7 -4.44 -21.93 -13.37
C PHE A 7 -3.37 -22.07 -12.29
N CYS A 8 -2.09 -21.93 -12.67
CA CYS A 8 -0.94 -21.95 -11.75
C CYS A 8 -0.66 -23.27 -11.00
N THR A 9 -0.53 -24.40 -11.70
CA THR A 9 0.09 -25.62 -11.13
C THR A 9 1.61 -25.66 -11.21
N THR A 10 2.26 -24.57 -11.63
CA THR A 10 3.70 -24.38 -11.44
C THR A 10 3.90 -23.13 -10.59
N SER A 11 4.59 -23.31 -9.48
CA SER A 11 4.93 -22.28 -8.50
C SER A 11 5.58 -21.06 -9.16
N ASN A 12 4.79 -20.04 -9.52
CA ASN A 12 5.33 -18.71 -9.81
C ASN A 12 5.97 -18.10 -8.54
N PHE A 13 5.68 -18.65 -7.37
CA PHE A 13 6.47 -18.49 -6.14
C PHE A 13 7.69 -19.42 -6.13
N SER A 14 8.51 -19.37 -7.18
CA SER A 14 9.80 -20.06 -7.25
C SER A 14 10.82 -19.36 -6.33
N ARG A 15 11.91 -20.07 -5.99
CA ARG A 15 13.13 -19.64 -5.25
C ARG A 15 13.65 -18.22 -5.58
N ASP A 16 13.29 -17.69 -6.75
CA ASP A 16 13.64 -16.35 -7.24
C ASP A 16 12.68 -15.22 -6.80
N SER A 17 11.45 -15.55 -6.40
CA SER A 17 10.44 -14.60 -5.87
C SER A 17 10.93 -13.99 -4.55
N TRP A 18 11.61 -14.80 -3.75
CA TRP A 18 12.11 -14.50 -2.40
C TRP A 18 13.18 -13.42 -2.34
N LYS A 19 14.09 -13.33 -3.31
CA LYS A 19 15.20 -12.35 -3.28
C LYS A 19 14.86 -11.00 -3.91
N ARG A 20 13.88 -10.97 -4.82
CA ARG A 20 13.58 -9.80 -5.64
C ARG A 20 12.45 -8.94 -5.06
N HIS A 21 11.62 -9.49 -4.19
CA HIS A 21 10.45 -8.78 -3.66
C HIS A 21 10.61 -8.34 -2.20
N THR A 22 11.64 -8.79 -1.49
CA THR A 22 11.92 -8.40 -0.09
C THR A 22 12.78 -7.14 -0.08
N ILE A 23 12.18 -6.00 -0.42
CA ILE A 23 12.85 -4.71 -0.29
C ILE A 23 12.60 -4.23 1.14
N SER A 24 13.59 -4.56 1.98
CA SER A 24 13.82 -4.11 3.35
C SER A 24 13.18 -2.75 3.67
N ALA A 25 12.35 -2.74 4.72
CA ALA A 25 11.94 -1.55 5.48
C ALA A 25 13.12 -0.63 5.88
N GLY A 26 14.36 -1.12 5.81
CA GLY A 26 15.59 -0.38 6.12
C GLY A 26 16.30 0.32 4.94
N THR A 27 15.71 0.41 3.74
CA THR A 27 16.39 1.09 2.61
C THR A 27 16.18 2.62 2.59
N VAL A 28 15.29 3.16 3.43
CA VAL A 28 14.83 4.55 3.30
C VAL A 28 15.75 5.60 3.96
N ASP A 29 16.77 5.24 4.76
CA ASP A 29 17.52 6.27 5.51
C ASP A 29 19.06 6.19 5.54
N LEU A 30 19.67 5.28 4.75
CA LEU A 30 21.14 5.18 4.70
C LEU A 30 21.80 5.99 3.58
N THR A 31 21.05 6.51 2.62
CA THR A 31 21.59 7.29 1.49
C THR A 31 21.61 8.80 1.74
N ARG A 32 20.88 9.32 2.72
CA ARG A 32 20.77 10.77 2.97
C ARG A 32 21.87 11.36 3.87
N LYS A 33 22.61 10.55 4.62
CA LYS A 33 23.63 11.02 5.59
C LYS A 33 25.08 11.02 5.09
N LYS A 34 25.34 10.66 3.83
CA LYS A 34 26.73 10.56 3.32
C LYS A 34 27.36 11.88 2.88
N ASN A 35 26.65 13.01 2.98
CA ASN A 35 27.11 14.31 2.45
C ASN A 35 27.44 15.39 3.48
N ASP A 36 27.37 15.14 4.79
CA ASP A 36 27.75 16.15 5.79
C ASP A 36 28.86 15.65 6.73
N GLY A 37 30.08 16.13 6.46
CA GLY A 37 30.98 16.62 7.51
C GLY A 37 31.94 15.64 8.17
N ASP A 38 33.03 15.31 7.47
CA ASP A 38 34.34 15.14 8.11
C ASP A 38 34.72 16.46 8.82
N ASN A 39 34.82 16.45 10.16
CA ASN A 39 35.74 17.27 10.97
C ASN A 39 35.37 17.20 12.47
N ALA A 40 36.23 16.59 13.28
CA ALA A 40 36.80 17.19 14.50
C ALA A 40 37.46 16.11 15.39
N GLU A 41 38.79 16.18 15.46
CA GLU A 41 39.66 15.47 16.40
C GLU A 41 39.61 16.08 17.82
N ASN A 42 40.08 15.26 18.78
CA ASN A 42 40.85 15.60 19.99
C ASN A 42 40.16 16.27 21.20
N SER A 43 40.11 15.54 22.32
CA SER A 43 40.77 15.96 23.57
C SER A 43 40.89 14.81 24.60
N LYS A 44 42.08 14.71 25.22
CA LYS A 44 42.52 13.72 26.22
C LYS A 44 42.12 14.08 27.67
N GLN A 45 42.01 13.02 28.48
CA GLN A 45 42.44 12.82 29.89
C GLN A 45 42.15 13.87 30.98
N THR A 46 41.59 13.40 32.10
CA THR A 46 42.28 13.47 33.41
C THR A 46 41.75 12.42 34.40
N GLU A 47 42.67 11.76 35.11
CA GLU A 47 42.46 10.78 36.17
C GLU A 47 42.25 11.45 37.54
N GLY A 48 41.59 10.75 38.47
CA GLY A 48 41.60 11.04 39.90
C GLY A 48 41.13 9.84 40.72
N LYS A 49 42.08 9.17 41.41
CA LYS A 49 41.90 8.06 42.36
C LYS A 49 41.56 8.55 43.77
N ALA A 50 40.79 7.76 44.52
CA ALA A 50 41.00 7.36 45.94
C ALA A 50 39.76 6.56 46.41
N GLU A 51 39.82 5.24 46.61
CA GLU A 51 40.27 4.46 47.79
C GLU A 51 39.23 4.25 48.91
N GLU A 52 39.16 2.98 49.34
CA GLU A 52 38.21 2.27 50.18
C GLU A 52 38.11 2.73 51.65
N LYS A 53 36.97 2.41 52.29
CA LYS A 53 36.91 1.61 53.56
C LYS A 53 35.47 1.34 53.98
N GLY A 54 35.14 0.06 54.21
CA GLY A 54 33.99 -0.39 55.02
C GLY A 54 34.39 -0.59 56.49
N PRO A 55 33.71 -1.49 57.23
CA PRO A 55 32.37 -1.29 57.80
C PRO A 55 32.31 -1.74 59.30
N ASP A 56 31.19 -1.48 59.99
CA ASP A 56 30.67 -2.20 61.18
C ASP A 56 29.50 -1.38 61.78
N SER A 57 28.49 -1.86 62.50
CA SER A 57 27.88 -3.16 62.79
C SER A 57 26.71 -2.88 63.77
N SER A 58 25.72 -3.78 63.85
CA SER A 58 24.93 -4.16 65.06
C SER A 58 24.08 -3.09 65.80
N LEU A 59 22.94 -3.32 66.45
CA LEU A 59 21.86 -4.33 66.60
C LEU A 59 21.08 -3.85 67.86
N ASP A 60 19.81 -4.25 67.97
CA ASP A 60 19.07 -4.44 69.24
C ASP A 60 18.58 -3.20 70.05
N ASN A 61 17.45 -3.18 70.78
CA ASN A 61 16.31 -4.08 71.00
C ASN A 61 15.22 -3.34 71.85
N HIS A 62 14.02 -3.92 71.94
CA HIS A 62 13.05 -3.91 73.07
C HIS A 62 12.32 -2.60 73.49
N GLN A 63 10.97 -2.49 73.48
CA GLN A 63 9.83 -3.20 74.14
C GLN A 63 9.22 -2.38 75.30
N LYS A 64 7.88 -2.21 75.29
CA LYS A 64 6.87 -2.30 76.41
C LYS A 64 5.67 -1.38 76.15
N PHE A 65 4.44 -1.89 75.98
CA PHE A 65 3.42 -2.43 76.93
C PHE A 65 2.57 -1.35 77.64
N THR A 66 1.23 -1.44 77.49
CA THR A 66 0.10 -1.26 78.48
C THR A 66 -1.22 -1.02 77.71
N THR A 67 -2.25 -1.88 77.66
CA THR A 67 -3.27 -2.42 78.62
C THR A 67 -4.60 -1.63 78.70
N GLY A 68 -5.73 -2.37 78.57
CA GLY A 68 -7.07 -2.09 79.15
C GLY A 68 -8.14 -1.66 78.13
N GLY A 69 -9.05 -2.53 77.64
CA GLY A 69 -10.30 -3.00 78.28
C GLY A 69 -11.50 -2.33 77.57
N THR A 70 -12.47 -3.02 76.95
CA THR A 70 -13.65 -3.68 77.57
C THR A 70 -14.44 -4.41 76.48
N GLU A 71 -15.00 -5.59 76.80
CA GLU A 71 -15.82 -6.43 75.90
C GLU A 71 -17.30 -5.98 75.82
N SER A 72 -17.91 -6.15 74.65
CA SER A 72 -19.31 -6.60 74.52
C SER A 72 -19.49 -7.27 73.16
N ALA A 73 -19.94 -8.52 73.18
CA ALA A 73 -20.09 -9.40 72.03
C ALA A 73 -21.43 -9.20 71.33
N LYS A 74 -21.44 -9.26 69.98
CA LYS A 74 -22.33 -10.12 69.19
C LYS A 74 -22.09 -10.03 67.67
N ALA A 75 -22.22 -11.21 67.07
CA ALA A 75 -22.44 -11.53 65.65
C ALA A 75 -21.22 -11.50 64.71
N GLN A 76 -20.87 -12.71 64.29
CA GLN A 76 -19.88 -13.05 63.27
C GLN A 76 -20.37 -12.61 61.88
N ASP A 77 -19.52 -11.89 61.16
CA ASP A 77 -19.25 -12.21 59.75
C ASP A 77 -17.79 -11.83 59.46
N SER A 78 -17.01 -12.81 59.01
CA SER A 78 -15.55 -12.69 58.89
C SER A 78 -15.16 -12.04 57.56
N GLU A 79 -14.99 -10.72 57.57
CA GLU A 79 -14.21 -10.02 56.55
C GLU A 79 -12.72 -10.36 56.73
N ARG A 80 -12.19 -11.24 55.87
CA ARG A 80 -10.74 -11.33 55.67
C ARG A 80 -10.27 -10.02 55.03
N GLN A 81 -9.64 -9.16 55.83
CA GLN A 81 -8.85 -8.04 55.35
C GLN A 81 -7.80 -8.54 54.33
N GLN A 82 -8.01 -8.16 53.07
CA GLN A 82 -6.99 -8.20 52.03
C GLN A 82 -5.86 -7.24 52.45
N THR A 83 -4.73 -7.80 52.82
CA THR A 83 -3.45 -7.08 52.88
C THR A 83 -2.95 -6.93 51.45
N SER A 84 -3.31 -5.84 50.77
CA SER A 84 -2.66 -5.44 49.51
C SER A 84 -1.38 -4.68 49.86
N LEU A 85 -0.26 -5.40 49.99
CA LEU A 85 1.06 -4.80 49.88
C LEU A 85 1.34 -4.60 48.38
N GLN A 86 0.96 -3.44 47.84
CA GLN A 86 1.59 -2.95 46.61
C GLN A 86 2.96 -2.40 47.00
N PRO A 87 4.06 -2.78 46.33
CA PRO A 87 5.34 -2.12 46.53
C PRO A 87 5.22 -0.66 46.04
N ASP A 88 5.71 0.30 46.82
CA ASP A 88 5.90 1.68 46.39
C ASP A 88 6.83 1.70 45.17
N ILE A 89 6.26 1.76 43.97
CA ILE A 89 7.03 1.93 42.74
C ILE A 89 7.53 3.37 42.73
N GLN A 90 8.78 3.59 43.16
CA GLN A 90 9.43 4.87 42.97
C GLN A 90 9.35 5.27 41.48
N PRO A 91 8.97 6.52 41.16
CA PRO A 91 8.88 6.96 39.77
C PRO A 91 10.25 6.88 39.11
N VAL A 92 10.31 6.21 37.96
CA VAL A 92 11.54 6.05 37.17
C VAL A 92 12.10 7.42 36.79
N THR A 93 13.33 7.71 37.23
CA THR A 93 14.03 8.96 36.95
C THR A 93 14.72 8.92 35.58
N GLU A 94 14.96 10.08 34.98
CA GLU A 94 15.68 10.18 33.71
C GLU A 94 17.11 9.61 33.81
N GLU A 95 17.80 9.88 34.92
CA GLU A 95 19.16 9.36 35.15
C GLU A 95 19.20 7.83 35.19
N GLN A 96 18.20 7.20 35.80
CA GLN A 96 18.07 5.75 35.80
C GLN A 96 17.83 5.21 34.39
N LEU A 97 16.96 5.85 33.59
CA LEU A 97 16.73 5.47 32.20
C LEU A 97 18.00 5.57 31.35
N ILE A 98 18.85 6.57 31.57
CA ILE A 98 20.12 6.69 30.85
C ILE A 98 21.02 5.49 31.16
N ILE A 99 21.08 5.06 32.43
CA ILE A 99 21.87 3.89 32.85
C ILE A 99 21.29 2.61 32.24
N ASP A 100 19.97 2.44 32.32
CA ASP A 100 19.27 1.25 31.82
C ASP A 100 19.42 1.12 30.30
N VAL A 101 19.15 2.20 29.54
CA VAL A 101 19.29 2.21 28.07
C VAL A 101 20.71 1.87 27.65
N ARG A 102 21.73 2.35 28.38
CA ARG A 102 23.13 2.00 28.09
C ARG A 102 23.43 0.52 28.35
N GLY A 103 22.92 -0.03 29.46
CA GLY A 103 23.07 -1.44 29.80
C GLY A 103 22.41 -2.35 28.76
N ILE A 104 21.14 -2.08 28.44
CA ILE A 104 20.38 -2.81 27.42
C ILE A 104 21.07 -2.71 26.06
N TYR A 105 21.50 -1.52 25.65
CA TYR A 105 22.20 -1.35 24.37
C TYR A 105 23.48 -2.18 24.27
N ALA A 106 24.23 -2.32 25.38
CA ALA A 106 25.40 -3.18 25.42
C ALA A 106 25.03 -4.67 25.26
N GLY A 107 23.99 -5.13 25.95
CA GLY A 107 23.42 -6.48 25.82
C GLY A 107 22.98 -6.79 24.39
N LEU A 108 22.16 -5.89 23.83
CA LEU A 108 21.67 -5.93 22.44
C LEU A 108 22.82 -6.07 21.43
N VAL A 109 23.86 -5.24 21.53
CA VAL A 109 25.00 -5.29 20.60
C VAL A 109 25.76 -6.63 20.70
N MET A 110 25.88 -7.20 21.91
CA MET A 110 26.49 -8.53 22.08
C MET A 110 25.64 -9.62 21.43
N ALA A 111 24.33 -9.65 21.72
CA ALA A 111 23.39 -10.61 21.12
C ALA A 111 23.33 -10.48 19.59
N GLU A 112 23.29 -9.25 19.06
CA GLU A 112 23.28 -8.98 17.62
C GLU A 112 24.53 -9.52 16.93
N LYS A 113 25.71 -9.28 17.53
CA LYS A 113 26.98 -9.78 17.01
C LYS A 113 26.98 -11.32 16.98
N GLU A 114 26.50 -11.96 18.04
CA GLU A 114 26.43 -13.42 18.12
C GLU A 114 25.46 -14.02 17.08
N CYS A 115 24.28 -13.41 16.89
CA CYS A 115 23.35 -13.77 15.80
C CYS A 115 24.03 -13.68 14.43
N ILE A 116 24.70 -12.55 14.13
CA ILE A 116 25.36 -12.33 12.84
C ILE A 116 26.44 -13.36 12.58
N GLU A 117 27.30 -13.61 13.57
CA GLU A 117 28.41 -14.55 13.45
C GLU A 117 27.90 -15.98 13.25
N THR A 118 26.90 -16.38 14.04
CA THR A 118 26.31 -17.72 14.00
C THR A 118 25.58 -17.96 12.68
N VAL A 119 24.75 -17.01 12.22
CA VAL A 119 24.09 -17.09 10.90
C VAL A 119 25.13 -17.20 9.78
N LYS A 120 26.21 -16.40 9.82
CA LYS A 120 27.30 -16.46 8.84
C LYS A 120 28.03 -17.80 8.84
N GLN A 121 28.28 -18.39 10.00
CA GLN A 121 28.92 -19.71 10.12
C GLN A 121 28.02 -20.81 9.54
N HIS A 122 26.76 -20.85 9.93
CA HIS A 122 25.80 -21.85 9.47
C HIS A 122 25.31 -21.64 8.04
N THR A 123 25.47 -20.44 7.46
CA THR A 123 25.22 -20.25 6.02
C THR A 123 26.32 -20.89 5.17
N LYS A 124 27.56 -20.92 5.66
CA LYS A 124 28.73 -21.47 4.94
C LYS A 124 28.91 -22.97 5.12
N SER A 125 28.56 -23.49 6.29
CA SER A 125 28.65 -24.92 6.58
C SER A 125 27.52 -25.68 5.87
N LEU A 126 27.80 -26.86 5.31
CA LEU A 126 26.77 -27.75 4.77
C LEU A 126 26.38 -28.87 5.75
N ASN A 127 26.97 -28.89 6.94
CA ASN A 127 26.67 -29.92 7.93
C ASN A 127 25.21 -29.79 8.38
N LYS A 128 24.56 -30.95 8.55
CA LYS A 128 23.22 -31.03 9.12
C LYS A 128 23.27 -30.59 10.58
N LEU A 129 22.30 -29.76 10.96
CA LEU A 129 22.14 -29.31 12.34
C LEU A 129 21.23 -30.26 13.11
N SER A 130 21.55 -30.49 14.38
CA SER A 130 20.68 -31.23 15.28
C SER A 130 19.53 -30.35 15.77
N ASP A 131 18.47 -30.99 16.29
CA ASP A 131 17.31 -30.28 16.82
C ASP A 131 17.69 -29.32 17.95
N HIS A 132 18.61 -29.72 18.82
CA HIS A 132 19.16 -28.86 19.88
C HIS A 132 19.88 -27.63 19.30
N GLN A 133 20.61 -27.77 18.19
CA GLN A 133 21.27 -26.63 17.55
C GLN A 133 20.23 -25.67 16.95
N TRP A 134 19.18 -26.18 16.32
CA TRP A 134 18.11 -25.33 15.80
C TRP A 134 17.36 -24.58 16.90
N GLN A 135 17.03 -25.25 18.00
CA GLN A 135 16.41 -24.61 19.16
C GLN A 135 17.31 -23.53 19.79
N ALA A 136 18.62 -23.79 19.88
CA ALA A 136 19.57 -22.80 20.37
C ALA A 136 19.62 -21.55 19.47
N LEU A 137 19.56 -21.73 18.14
CA LEU A 137 19.49 -20.61 17.20
C LEU A 137 18.20 -19.80 17.35
N ILE A 138 17.05 -20.47 17.46
CA ILE A 138 15.76 -19.80 17.70
C ILE A 138 15.82 -19.00 19.00
N TYR A 139 16.34 -19.60 20.07
CA TYR A 139 16.46 -18.95 21.37
C TYR A 139 17.39 -17.73 21.33
N LEU A 140 18.52 -17.82 20.63
CA LEU A 140 19.44 -16.70 20.44
C LEU A 140 18.75 -15.52 19.74
N HIS A 141 17.99 -15.79 18.67
CA HIS A 141 17.22 -14.75 17.98
C HIS A 141 16.06 -14.20 18.84
N GLN A 142 15.43 -15.03 19.67
CA GLN A 142 14.44 -14.57 20.65
C GLN A 142 15.03 -13.59 21.66
N ILE A 143 16.23 -13.87 22.18
CA ILE A 143 16.96 -12.94 23.08
C ILE A 143 17.18 -11.60 22.38
N LEU A 144 17.69 -11.61 21.14
CA LEU A 144 17.93 -10.38 20.40
C LEU A 144 16.65 -9.56 20.21
N LEU A 145 15.51 -10.21 19.92
CA LEU A 145 14.22 -9.50 19.81
C LEU A 145 13.75 -8.93 21.15
N GLN A 146 13.98 -9.64 22.26
CA GLN A 146 13.66 -9.13 23.60
C GLN A 146 14.53 -7.92 23.98
N GLU A 147 15.84 -7.98 23.72
CA GLU A 147 16.76 -6.85 23.96
C GLU A 147 16.36 -5.61 23.14
N HIS A 148 15.91 -5.82 21.89
CA HIS A 148 15.32 -4.74 21.10
C HIS A 148 14.07 -4.18 21.78
N HIS A 149 13.14 -5.04 22.24
CA HIS A 149 11.93 -4.65 22.96
C HIS A 149 12.21 -3.81 24.20
N ASP A 150 13.12 -4.27 25.05
CA ASP A 150 13.53 -3.55 26.25
C ASP A 150 14.17 -2.20 25.89
N PHE A 151 14.99 -2.15 24.83
CA PHE A 151 15.60 -0.91 24.36
C PHE A 151 14.54 0.11 23.90
N PHE A 152 13.54 -0.33 23.13
CA PHE A 152 12.47 0.54 22.68
C PHE A 152 11.60 1.01 23.84
N LEU A 153 11.23 0.14 24.78
CA LEU A 153 10.44 0.52 25.96
C LEU A 153 11.18 1.54 26.83
N ALA A 154 12.46 1.30 27.13
CA ALA A 154 13.26 2.20 27.95
C ALA A 154 13.48 3.55 27.26
N SER A 155 13.78 3.56 25.95
CA SER A 155 14.00 4.80 25.20
C SER A 155 12.73 5.61 24.96
N GLN A 156 11.56 4.95 24.84
CA GLN A 156 10.26 5.61 24.64
C GLN A 156 9.49 5.86 25.94
N HIS A 157 10.08 5.57 27.09
CA HIS A 157 9.44 5.78 28.39
C HIS A 157 8.94 7.24 28.57
N PRO A 158 7.81 7.48 29.25
CA PRO A 158 7.29 8.84 29.46
C PRO A 158 8.32 9.81 30.04
N SER A 159 9.10 9.37 31.03
CA SER A 159 10.19 10.14 31.67
C SER A 159 11.48 10.26 30.84
N ALA A 160 11.58 9.63 29.67
CA ALA A 160 12.78 9.71 28.84
C ALA A 160 12.90 11.10 28.18
N SER A 161 14.11 11.66 28.16
CA SER A 161 14.37 12.92 27.47
C SER A 161 14.26 12.80 25.95
N PRO A 162 14.09 13.93 25.25
CA PRO A 162 14.06 13.95 23.79
C PRO A 162 15.28 13.27 23.15
N ALA A 163 16.46 13.40 23.76
CA ALA A 163 17.68 12.75 23.28
C ALA A 163 17.59 11.21 23.34
N LEU A 164 17.04 10.65 24.42
CA LEU A 164 16.82 9.21 24.55
C LEU A 164 15.77 8.71 23.57
N LYS A 165 14.66 9.45 23.41
CA LYS A 165 13.58 9.10 22.48
C LYS A 165 14.02 9.05 21.00
N GLN A 166 15.05 9.80 20.63
CA GLN A 166 15.64 9.80 19.28
C GLN A 166 16.67 8.68 19.04
N LEU A 167 17.15 7.99 20.07
CA LEU A 167 18.18 6.95 19.91
C LEU A 167 17.77 5.81 18.97
N PRO A 168 16.53 5.29 19.00
CA PRO A 168 16.17 4.19 18.11
C PRO A 168 16.30 4.55 16.63
N GLU A 169 15.92 5.78 16.25
CA GLU A 169 16.12 6.28 14.87
C GLU A 169 17.60 6.50 14.59
N ARG A 170 18.33 7.15 15.51
CA ARG A 170 19.76 7.47 15.34
C ARG A 170 20.61 6.22 15.14
N TYR A 171 20.27 5.13 15.84
CA TYR A 171 20.97 3.85 15.74
C TYR A 171 20.33 2.87 14.75
N ALA A 172 19.31 3.31 14.01
CA ALA A 172 18.55 2.50 13.07
C ALA A 172 18.04 1.18 13.67
N MET A 173 17.56 1.24 14.92
CA MET A 173 17.11 0.07 15.68
C MET A 173 16.04 -0.75 14.97
N PRO A 174 14.97 -0.15 14.39
CA PRO A 174 13.97 -0.95 13.68
C PRO A 174 14.56 -1.72 12.48
N ALA A 175 15.44 -1.07 11.71
CA ALA A 175 16.10 -1.70 10.56
C ALA A 175 17.09 -2.80 10.97
N ARG A 176 17.83 -2.60 12.07
CA ARG A 176 18.74 -3.60 12.65
C ARG A 176 17.98 -4.81 13.18
N MET A 177 16.91 -4.57 13.95
CA MET A 177 16.02 -5.62 14.45
C MET A 177 15.47 -6.47 13.31
N TRP A 178 14.90 -5.82 12.28
CA TRP A 178 14.39 -6.55 11.11
C TRP A 178 15.50 -7.35 10.43
N ARG A 179 16.64 -6.72 10.12
CA ARG A 179 17.73 -7.35 9.37
C ARG A 179 18.38 -8.51 10.11
N TYR A 180 18.80 -8.29 11.35
CA TYR A 180 19.62 -9.22 12.12
C TYR A 180 18.80 -10.08 13.08
N GLY A 181 17.70 -9.56 13.63
CA GLY A 181 16.78 -10.30 14.48
C GLY A 181 15.90 -11.27 13.71
N ILE A 182 15.34 -10.85 12.56
CA ILE A 182 14.29 -11.61 11.86
C ILE A 182 14.77 -12.14 10.50
N HIS A 183 15.00 -11.22 9.56
CA HIS A 183 15.17 -11.55 8.14
C HIS A 183 16.37 -12.46 7.89
N SER A 184 17.55 -12.14 8.42
CA SER A 184 18.75 -12.96 8.18
C SER A 184 18.61 -14.41 8.67
N PHE A 185 17.82 -14.62 9.74
CA PHE A 185 17.56 -15.96 10.25
C PHE A 185 16.52 -16.71 9.42
N LEU A 186 15.44 -16.02 9.01
CA LEU A 186 14.49 -16.59 8.04
C LEU A 186 15.18 -17.01 6.75
N GLU A 187 16.14 -16.22 6.25
CA GLU A 187 16.93 -16.57 5.07
C GLU A 187 17.83 -17.78 5.30
N LEU A 188 18.49 -17.89 6.46
CA LEU A 188 19.27 -19.08 6.83
C LEU A 188 18.36 -20.32 6.85
N LEU A 189 17.22 -20.22 7.55
CA LEU A 189 16.29 -21.33 7.65
C LEU A 189 15.76 -21.71 6.27
N HIS A 190 15.35 -20.77 5.44
CA HIS A 190 14.91 -21.02 4.07
C HIS A 190 15.99 -21.72 3.21
N CYS A 191 17.24 -21.27 3.29
CA CYS A 191 18.36 -21.91 2.57
C CYS A 191 18.65 -23.34 3.01
N ARG A 192 18.13 -23.78 4.16
CA ARG A 192 18.33 -25.12 4.74
C ARG A 192 17.12 -26.04 4.57
N LEU A 193 16.12 -25.63 3.78
CA LEU A 193 15.02 -26.52 3.42
C LEU A 193 15.53 -27.77 2.65
N PRO A 194 14.94 -28.95 2.89
CA PRO A 194 13.74 -29.20 3.71
C PRO A 194 14.00 -29.40 5.22
N ASP A 195 15.26 -29.54 5.66
CA ASP A 195 15.62 -29.92 7.04
C ASP A 195 15.14 -28.90 8.11
N SER A 196 14.97 -27.63 7.72
CA SER A 196 14.62 -26.52 8.62
C SER A 196 13.11 -26.26 8.74
N ARG A 197 12.25 -27.03 8.06
CA ARG A 197 10.84 -26.66 7.83
C ARG A 197 10.05 -26.34 9.11
N GLU A 198 10.09 -27.22 10.09
CA GLU A 198 9.37 -27.04 11.36
C GLU A 198 9.88 -25.81 12.13
N TYR A 199 11.20 -25.58 12.08
CA TYR A 199 11.86 -24.44 12.72
C TYR A 199 11.52 -23.10 12.08
N ILE A 200 11.28 -23.06 10.76
CA ILE A 200 10.78 -21.85 10.09
C ILE A 200 9.43 -21.45 10.67
N LEU A 201 8.50 -22.39 10.78
CA LEU A 201 7.16 -22.10 11.32
C LEU A 201 7.26 -21.66 12.78
N THR A 202 8.03 -22.37 13.61
CA THR A 202 8.26 -21.99 15.01
C THR A 202 8.80 -20.58 15.14
N PHE A 203 9.84 -20.23 14.37
CA PHE A 203 10.42 -18.89 14.43
C PHE A 203 9.49 -17.82 13.85
N LEU A 204 8.72 -18.13 12.80
CA LEU A 204 7.78 -17.20 12.19
C LEU A 204 6.66 -16.80 13.16
N TYR A 205 6.09 -17.76 13.90
CA TYR A 205 5.11 -17.46 14.95
C TYR A 205 5.73 -16.64 16.08
N LEU A 206 6.95 -16.96 16.51
CA LEU A 206 7.67 -16.19 17.53
C LEU A 206 7.89 -14.74 17.08
N ALA A 207 8.43 -14.54 15.87
CA ALA A 207 8.65 -13.22 15.31
C ALA A 207 7.33 -12.44 15.16
N TYR A 208 6.24 -13.10 14.73
CA TYR A 208 4.92 -12.48 14.62
C TYR A 208 4.41 -12.03 15.99
N SER A 209 4.50 -12.88 17.03
CA SER A 209 4.13 -12.51 18.40
C SER A 209 4.94 -11.33 18.94
N MET A 210 6.26 -11.31 18.69
CA MET A 210 7.11 -10.17 19.05
C MET A 210 6.66 -8.91 18.31
N MET A 211 6.37 -8.98 17.01
CA MET A 211 5.91 -7.83 16.24
C MET A 211 4.56 -7.29 16.70
N THR A 212 3.63 -8.14 17.08
CA THR A 212 2.37 -7.71 17.70
C THR A 212 2.62 -7.02 19.05
N LEU A 213 3.52 -7.57 19.88
CA LEU A 213 3.90 -6.93 21.14
C LEU A 213 4.55 -5.55 20.91
N PHE A 214 5.42 -5.40 19.91
CA PHE A 214 5.98 -4.10 19.52
C PHE A 214 4.88 -3.12 19.09
N LEU A 215 3.91 -3.57 18.31
CA LEU A 215 2.78 -2.76 17.86
C LEU A 215 1.95 -2.22 19.03
N GLU A 216 1.68 -3.07 20.03
CA GLU A 216 0.87 -2.72 21.20
C GLU A 216 1.63 -1.84 22.20
N SER A 217 2.92 -2.10 22.41
CA SER A 217 3.69 -1.49 23.51
C SER A 217 4.59 -0.31 23.09
N VAL A 218 4.91 -0.18 21.80
CA VAL A 218 5.80 0.88 21.26
C VAL A 218 5.18 1.55 20.02
N PRO A 219 4.15 2.39 20.20
CA PRO A 219 3.41 3.00 19.08
C PRO A 219 4.23 4.01 18.25
N ALA A 220 5.37 4.47 18.77
CA ALA A 220 6.24 5.43 18.06
C ALA A 220 6.69 4.94 16.67
N PHE A 221 6.76 3.62 16.45
CA PHE A 221 7.19 3.00 15.19
C PHE A 221 6.08 2.15 14.54
N GLU A 222 4.82 2.43 14.85
CA GLU A 222 3.63 1.66 14.42
C GLU A 222 3.66 1.30 12.92
N CYS A 223 3.96 2.25 12.04
CA CYS A 223 4.07 2.03 10.59
C CYS A 223 5.09 0.93 10.23
N THR A 224 6.22 0.88 10.94
CA THR A 224 7.27 -0.13 10.71
C THR A 224 6.79 -1.50 11.16
N TRP A 225 6.10 -1.57 12.31
CA TRP A 225 5.60 -2.83 12.87
C TRP A 225 4.51 -3.45 12.02
N ILE A 226 3.55 -2.64 11.54
CA ILE A 226 2.52 -3.06 10.60
C ILE A 226 3.15 -3.67 9.34
N GLU A 227 4.16 -3.01 8.78
CA GLU A 227 4.84 -3.53 7.60
C GLU A 227 5.56 -4.86 7.88
N CYS A 228 6.29 -4.95 9.00
CA CYS A 228 6.96 -6.19 9.40
C CYS A 228 5.97 -7.35 9.56
N LEU A 229 4.77 -7.10 10.09
CA LEU A 229 3.71 -8.11 10.21
C LEU A 229 3.21 -8.58 8.84
N GLY A 230 3.04 -7.65 7.88
CA GLY A 230 2.73 -7.99 6.49
C GLY A 230 3.85 -8.81 5.82
N ASP A 231 5.11 -8.45 6.06
CA ASP A 231 6.27 -9.17 5.54
C ASP A 231 6.38 -10.57 6.13
N LEU A 232 6.19 -10.74 7.44
CA LEU A 232 6.15 -12.05 8.10
C LEU A 232 5.03 -12.94 7.55
N ALA A 233 3.83 -12.38 7.35
CA ALA A 233 2.73 -13.13 6.76
C ALA A 233 3.05 -13.55 5.31
N ARG A 234 3.71 -12.68 4.54
CA ARG A 234 4.21 -13.01 3.19
C ARG A 234 5.28 -14.10 3.22
N TYR A 235 6.17 -14.11 4.22
CA TYR A 235 7.09 -15.22 4.45
C TYR A 235 6.32 -16.53 4.72
N GLY A 236 5.27 -16.48 5.52
CA GLY A 236 4.39 -17.63 5.79
C GLY A 236 3.79 -18.21 4.51
N MET A 237 3.28 -17.35 3.63
CA MET A 237 2.76 -17.74 2.31
C MET A 237 3.80 -18.48 1.46
N ALA A 238 5.06 -18.07 1.53
CA ALA A 238 6.14 -18.58 0.70
C ALA A 238 6.70 -19.92 1.21
N VAL A 239 6.80 -20.08 2.53
CA VAL A 239 7.29 -21.31 3.18
C VAL A 239 6.26 -22.43 3.09
N GLU A 240 4.97 -22.08 3.08
CA GLU A 240 3.91 -23.05 3.13
C GLU A 240 3.77 -23.84 1.82
N ASN A 241 3.83 -25.17 1.94
CA ASN A 241 3.72 -26.11 0.83
C ASN A 241 2.52 -27.06 1.00
N SER A 242 1.70 -26.88 2.04
CA SER A 242 0.54 -27.73 2.35
C SER A 242 -0.67 -27.53 1.44
N GLY A 243 -0.68 -26.49 0.60
CA GLY A 243 -1.65 -26.31 -0.48
C GLY A 243 -2.17 -24.87 -0.62
N LEU A 244 -3.00 -24.65 -1.65
CA LEU A 244 -3.52 -23.32 -2.01
C LEU A 244 -4.28 -22.60 -0.88
N ARG A 245 -4.95 -23.34 0.00
CA ARG A 245 -5.75 -22.76 1.10
C ARG A 245 -4.90 -22.10 2.19
N ASP A 246 -3.76 -22.71 2.53
CA ASP A 246 -2.92 -22.18 3.59
C ASP A 246 -2.12 -20.96 3.06
N CYS A 247 -1.71 -21.00 1.79
CA CYS A 247 -1.19 -19.82 1.10
C CYS A 247 -2.19 -18.67 1.06
N GLU A 248 -3.49 -18.94 0.82
CA GLU A 248 -4.53 -17.89 0.82
C GLU A 248 -4.78 -17.30 2.22
N THR A 249 -4.69 -18.12 3.27
CA THR A 249 -4.78 -17.64 4.66
C THR A 249 -3.66 -16.64 4.94
N TRP A 250 -2.41 -17.00 4.62
CA TRP A 250 -1.27 -16.10 4.78
C TRP A 250 -1.36 -14.86 3.88
N ALA A 251 -1.80 -15.03 2.63
CA ALA A 251 -2.02 -13.90 1.72
C ALA A 251 -3.09 -12.93 2.26
N SER A 252 -4.14 -13.44 2.89
CA SER A 252 -5.19 -12.62 3.53
C SER A 252 -4.64 -11.84 4.72
N VAL A 253 -3.86 -12.48 5.59
CA VAL A 253 -3.19 -11.80 6.73
C VAL A 253 -2.20 -10.74 6.23
N ALA A 254 -1.41 -11.04 5.19
CA ALA A 254 -0.50 -10.07 4.60
C ALA A 254 -1.24 -8.88 3.98
N ARG A 255 -2.33 -9.13 3.24
CA ARG A 255 -3.19 -8.07 2.67
C ARG A 255 -3.78 -7.18 3.76
N TYR A 256 -4.27 -7.74 4.85
CA TYR A 256 -4.79 -6.98 6.00
C TYR A 256 -3.75 -5.98 6.51
N TRP A 257 -2.54 -6.43 6.82
CA TRP A 257 -1.48 -5.54 7.32
C TRP A 257 -1.03 -4.50 6.29
N TYR A 258 -0.87 -4.89 5.03
CA TYR A 258 -0.50 -3.94 4.00
C TYR A 258 -1.59 -2.89 3.73
N TYR A 259 -2.87 -3.23 3.86
CA TYR A 259 -3.94 -2.22 3.79
C TYR A 259 -3.83 -1.19 4.91
N GLN A 260 -3.58 -1.64 6.15
CA GLN A 260 -3.33 -0.72 7.27
C GLN A 260 -2.11 0.19 7.02
N ALA A 261 -1.05 -0.34 6.42
CA ALA A 261 0.12 0.46 6.03
C ALA A 261 -0.22 1.50 4.94
N VAL A 262 -1.04 1.12 3.94
CA VAL A 262 -1.54 2.03 2.90
C VAL A 262 -2.46 3.10 3.48
N ASP A 263 -3.30 2.79 4.47
CA ASP A 263 -4.15 3.77 5.14
C ASP A 263 -3.33 4.87 5.82
N LYS A 264 -2.20 4.51 6.44
CA LYS A 264 -1.29 5.47 7.07
C LYS A 264 -0.42 6.23 6.08
N ASN A 265 -0.05 5.62 4.95
CA ASN A 265 0.87 6.19 3.97
C ASN A 265 0.40 5.95 2.52
N PRO A 266 -0.76 6.50 2.10
CA PRO A 266 -1.36 6.18 0.79
C PRO A 266 -0.47 6.60 -0.39
N ASN A 267 0.35 7.62 -0.19
CA ASN A 267 1.26 8.19 -1.18
C ASN A 267 2.52 7.34 -1.44
N ASP A 268 2.82 6.31 -0.63
CA ASP A 268 3.98 5.44 -0.82
C ASP A 268 3.69 4.28 -1.78
N GLY A 269 4.35 4.29 -2.96
CA GLY A 269 4.25 3.22 -3.93
C GLY A 269 4.84 1.90 -3.43
N ARG A 270 5.77 1.91 -2.48
CA ARG A 270 6.46 0.70 -2.01
C ARG A 270 5.50 -0.31 -1.37
N ILE A 271 4.54 0.14 -0.57
CA ILE A 271 3.54 -0.76 0.03
C ILE A 271 2.56 -1.27 -1.05
N GLN A 272 2.28 -0.48 -2.09
CA GLN A 272 1.50 -0.95 -3.24
C GLN A 272 2.22 -2.09 -3.97
N HIS A 273 3.56 -2.03 -4.09
CA HIS A 273 4.34 -3.15 -4.64
C HIS A 273 4.19 -4.42 -3.79
N HIS A 274 4.20 -4.32 -2.46
CA HIS A 274 3.94 -5.48 -1.59
C HIS A 274 2.55 -6.08 -1.82
N LEU A 275 1.52 -5.24 -2.00
CA LEU A 275 0.16 -5.68 -2.37
C LEU A 275 0.14 -6.40 -3.72
N ALA A 276 0.95 -5.98 -4.70
CA ALA A 276 1.07 -6.67 -5.99
C ALA A 276 1.61 -8.09 -5.84
N VAL A 277 2.57 -8.30 -4.92
CA VAL A 277 3.17 -9.61 -4.68
C VAL A 277 2.18 -10.59 -4.08
N VAL A 278 1.31 -10.13 -3.17
CA VAL A 278 0.29 -10.97 -2.52
C VAL A 278 -0.96 -11.16 -3.37
N ALA A 279 -1.21 -10.31 -4.38
CA ALA A 279 -2.31 -10.45 -5.34
C ALA A 279 -2.08 -11.52 -6.43
N TRP A 280 -1.26 -12.55 -6.15
CA TRP A 280 -0.73 -13.50 -7.16
C TRP A 280 -1.78 -14.36 -7.88
N GLN A 281 -3.00 -14.46 -7.36
CA GLN A 281 -4.08 -15.24 -7.97
C GLN A 281 -4.89 -14.43 -9.00
N ASP A 282 -4.80 -13.10 -8.99
CA ASP A 282 -5.55 -12.20 -9.88
C ASP A 282 -4.58 -11.32 -10.67
N MET A 283 -4.40 -11.65 -11.94
CA MET A 283 -3.49 -10.92 -12.84
C MET A 283 -3.88 -9.45 -13.03
N ILE A 284 -5.17 -9.11 -13.04
CA ILE A 284 -5.62 -7.72 -13.20
C ILE A 284 -5.28 -6.94 -11.93
N GLN A 285 -5.62 -7.49 -10.77
CA GLN A 285 -5.32 -6.85 -9.48
C GLN A 285 -3.80 -6.70 -9.26
N GLN A 286 -3.04 -7.74 -9.61
CA GLN A 286 -1.58 -7.71 -9.53
C GLN A 286 -0.98 -6.64 -10.46
N LEU A 287 -1.45 -6.54 -11.71
CA LEU A 287 -1.02 -5.47 -12.63
C LEU A 287 -1.41 -4.09 -12.11
N PHE A 288 -2.60 -3.95 -11.52
CA PHE A 288 -3.04 -2.70 -10.91
C PHE A 288 -2.08 -2.24 -9.81
N TYR A 289 -1.72 -3.11 -8.86
CA TYR A 289 -0.80 -2.70 -7.80
C TYR A 289 0.62 -2.41 -8.31
N TYR A 290 1.12 -3.20 -9.27
CA TYR A 290 2.41 -2.91 -9.90
C TYR A 290 2.41 -1.61 -10.69
N THR A 291 1.34 -1.27 -11.39
CA THR A 291 1.27 0.00 -12.12
C THR A 291 1.04 1.16 -11.16
N LYS A 292 0.16 1.01 -10.16
CA LYS A 292 -0.10 2.00 -9.11
C LYS A 292 1.18 2.39 -8.37
N CYS A 293 2.02 1.44 -7.96
CA CYS A 293 3.26 1.76 -7.26
C CYS A 293 4.23 2.65 -8.07
N LEU A 294 4.17 2.58 -9.40
CA LEU A 294 5.00 3.38 -10.29
C LEU A 294 4.45 4.79 -10.50
N VAL A 295 3.13 4.98 -10.34
CA VAL A 295 2.46 6.28 -10.54
C VAL A 295 1.90 6.89 -9.24
N SER A 296 2.32 6.36 -8.11
CA SER A 296 2.12 6.95 -6.78
C SER A 296 2.92 8.23 -6.61
N VAL A 297 2.49 9.09 -5.69
CA VAL A 297 3.19 10.37 -5.36
C VAL A 297 4.66 10.15 -5.00
N ARG A 298 4.96 9.08 -4.26
CA ARG A 298 6.31 8.55 -4.07
C ARG A 298 6.42 7.25 -4.86
N PRO A 299 6.88 7.29 -6.13
CA PRO A 299 7.01 6.10 -6.96
C PRO A 299 7.97 5.08 -6.37
N PHE A 300 7.79 3.82 -6.76
CA PHE A 300 8.73 2.73 -6.44
C PHE A 300 9.30 2.08 -7.71
N PRO A 301 10.34 2.68 -8.33
CA PRO A 301 10.86 2.25 -9.64
C PRO A 301 11.35 0.80 -9.69
N THR A 302 11.80 0.24 -8.57
CA THR A 302 12.26 -1.15 -8.48
C THR A 302 11.17 -2.17 -8.85
N ALA A 303 9.90 -1.79 -8.72
CA ALA A 303 8.79 -2.61 -9.22
C ALA A 303 8.85 -2.89 -10.73
N GLY A 304 9.59 -2.08 -11.49
CA GLY A 304 9.80 -2.28 -12.92
C GLY A 304 10.46 -3.62 -13.26
N GLU A 305 11.28 -4.19 -12.37
CA GLU A 305 11.84 -5.53 -12.56
C GLU A 305 10.81 -6.63 -12.25
N SER A 306 10.00 -6.43 -11.21
CA SER A 306 8.94 -7.37 -10.79
C SER A 306 7.83 -7.47 -11.84
N ILE A 307 7.32 -6.34 -12.35
CA ILE A 307 6.23 -6.32 -13.34
C ILE A 307 6.63 -6.99 -14.66
N GLN A 308 7.91 -6.96 -15.05
CA GLN A 308 8.38 -7.67 -16.24
C GLN A 308 8.16 -9.18 -16.15
N LEU A 309 8.26 -9.78 -14.94
CA LEU A 309 8.02 -11.21 -14.75
C LEU A 309 6.57 -11.59 -15.06
N LEU A 310 5.62 -10.66 -14.85
CA LEU A 310 4.22 -10.84 -15.19
C LEU A 310 3.99 -10.87 -16.70
N PHE A 311 4.73 -10.06 -17.45
CA PHE A 311 4.57 -9.96 -18.91
C PHE A 311 5.32 -11.02 -19.71
N ARG A 312 6.47 -11.52 -19.22
CA ARG A 312 7.32 -12.47 -19.97
C ARG A 312 6.57 -13.70 -20.52
N PRO A 313 5.73 -14.41 -19.75
CA PRO A 313 5.01 -15.58 -20.27
C PRO A 313 4.05 -15.20 -21.40
N LEU A 314 3.38 -14.05 -21.29
CA LEU A 314 2.39 -13.57 -22.26
C LEU A 314 3.04 -13.12 -23.58
N LEU A 315 4.21 -12.48 -23.49
CA LEU A 315 4.91 -11.93 -24.65
C LEU A 315 5.76 -12.97 -25.39
N ASN A 316 6.34 -13.95 -24.67
CA ASN A 316 7.30 -14.90 -25.25
C ASN A 316 6.70 -16.30 -25.50
N GLU A 317 5.69 -16.71 -24.74
CA GLU A 317 5.08 -18.04 -24.82
C GLU A 317 3.53 -17.95 -24.85
N PRO A 318 2.92 -17.41 -25.92
CA PRO A 318 1.47 -17.28 -25.98
C PRO A 318 0.80 -18.65 -25.93
N LYS A 319 0.17 -18.95 -24.78
CA LYS A 319 -0.64 -20.15 -24.55
C LYS A 319 -2.13 -19.79 -24.65
N PRO A 320 -3.02 -20.75 -24.94
CA PRO A 320 -4.45 -20.51 -24.81
C PRO A 320 -4.79 -20.25 -23.33
N TYR A 321 -5.23 -19.03 -23.02
CA TYR A 321 -5.66 -18.63 -21.68
C TYR A 321 -7.17 -18.79 -21.54
N ASN A 322 -7.65 -19.30 -20.40
CA ASN A 322 -9.11 -19.47 -20.19
C ASN A 322 -9.85 -18.12 -19.99
N GLN A 323 -9.12 -17.01 -19.82
CA GLN A 323 -9.66 -15.65 -19.76
C GLN A 323 -9.04 -14.76 -20.85
N PRO A 324 -9.57 -14.80 -22.09
CA PRO A 324 -8.98 -14.11 -23.23
C PRO A 324 -8.94 -12.58 -23.05
N ALA A 325 -9.99 -11.96 -22.48
CA ALA A 325 -10.00 -10.52 -22.22
C ALA A 325 -8.81 -10.08 -21.36
N VAL A 326 -8.50 -10.84 -20.30
CA VAL A 326 -7.38 -10.58 -19.40
C VAL A 326 -6.06 -10.79 -20.12
N ALA A 327 -5.90 -11.91 -20.83
CA ALA A 327 -4.65 -12.19 -21.54
C ALA A 327 -4.31 -11.11 -22.57
N VAL A 328 -5.29 -10.64 -23.36
CA VAL A 328 -5.06 -9.56 -24.34
C VAL A 328 -4.77 -8.23 -23.63
N PHE A 329 -5.51 -7.89 -22.57
CA PHE A 329 -5.25 -6.70 -21.76
C PHE A 329 -3.82 -6.66 -21.20
N MET A 330 -3.40 -7.76 -20.58
CA MET A 330 -2.05 -7.91 -20.03
C MET A 330 -0.98 -7.85 -21.13
N THR A 331 -1.27 -8.38 -22.33
CA THR A 331 -0.37 -8.31 -23.49
C THR A 331 -0.20 -6.86 -23.97
N ILE A 332 -1.29 -6.09 -24.05
CA ILE A 332 -1.25 -4.68 -24.43
C ILE A 332 -0.38 -3.90 -23.45
N HIS A 333 -0.64 -4.03 -22.14
CA HIS A 333 0.16 -3.38 -21.10
C HIS A 333 1.62 -3.84 -21.11
N GLY A 334 1.87 -5.13 -21.33
CA GLY A 334 3.20 -5.68 -21.45
C GLY A 334 3.98 -5.05 -22.60
N LYS A 335 3.37 -4.92 -23.78
CA LYS A 335 3.99 -4.27 -24.95
C LYS A 335 4.25 -2.79 -24.73
N LEU A 336 3.30 -2.07 -24.14
CA LEU A 336 3.46 -0.65 -23.82
C LEU A 336 4.59 -0.43 -22.81
N PHE A 337 4.59 -1.20 -21.71
CA PHE A 337 5.58 -1.09 -20.64
C PHE A 337 7.00 -1.42 -21.11
N THR A 338 7.16 -2.52 -21.85
CA THR A 338 8.47 -3.00 -22.34
C THR A 338 8.88 -2.39 -23.68
N GLN A 339 8.06 -1.50 -24.25
CA GLN A 339 8.30 -0.81 -25.51
C GLN A 339 8.53 -1.74 -26.72
N HIS A 340 7.82 -2.87 -26.78
CA HIS A 340 7.77 -3.71 -27.97
C HIS A 340 7.15 -2.97 -29.18
N PRO A 341 7.37 -3.44 -30.43
CA PRO A 341 6.70 -2.89 -31.60
C PRO A 341 5.17 -2.86 -31.44
N LEU A 342 4.57 -1.71 -31.74
CA LEU A 342 3.13 -1.43 -31.58
C LEU A 342 2.37 -1.48 -32.92
N SER A 343 2.93 -2.16 -33.94
CA SER A 343 2.32 -2.26 -35.27
C SER A 343 1.01 -3.05 -35.28
N ASP A 344 0.83 -3.98 -34.34
CA ASP A 344 -0.37 -4.80 -34.17
C ASP A 344 -1.30 -4.26 -33.06
N PHE A 345 -1.03 -3.07 -32.52
CA PHE A 345 -1.79 -2.49 -31.42
C PHE A 345 -3.28 -2.38 -31.74
N LYS A 346 -3.64 -1.92 -32.95
CA LYS A 346 -5.03 -1.87 -33.43
C LYS A 346 -5.73 -3.22 -33.28
N THR A 347 -5.07 -4.28 -33.75
CA THR A 347 -5.61 -5.65 -33.73
C THR A 347 -5.80 -6.13 -32.29
N LEU A 348 -4.83 -5.89 -31.42
CA LEU A 348 -4.91 -6.24 -30.00
C LEU A 348 -6.03 -5.46 -29.29
N MET A 349 -6.15 -4.16 -29.53
CA MET A 349 -7.19 -3.32 -28.96
C MET A 349 -8.58 -3.80 -29.39
N ASN A 350 -8.79 -4.10 -30.68
CA ASN A 350 -10.06 -4.62 -31.17
C ASN A 350 -10.40 -5.99 -30.56
N ALA A 351 -9.40 -6.89 -30.42
CA ALA A 351 -9.59 -8.18 -29.76
C ALA A 351 -9.95 -8.02 -28.27
N TYR A 352 -9.28 -7.10 -27.56
CA TYR A 352 -9.56 -6.78 -26.17
C TYR A 352 -11.01 -6.29 -26.00
N LEU A 353 -11.42 -5.29 -26.78
CA LEU A 353 -12.76 -4.71 -26.69
C LEU A 353 -13.85 -5.74 -27.04
N LEU A 354 -13.60 -6.61 -28.03
CA LEU A 354 -14.51 -7.70 -28.38
C LEU A 354 -14.72 -8.68 -27.21
N CYS A 355 -13.66 -9.01 -26.47
CA CYS A 355 -13.75 -9.90 -25.33
C CYS A 355 -14.26 -9.22 -24.04
N MET A 356 -14.17 -7.90 -23.94
CA MET A 356 -14.51 -7.14 -22.74
C MET A 356 -15.99 -7.25 -22.37
N ASP A 357 -16.88 -7.18 -23.35
CA ASP A 357 -18.33 -7.30 -23.14
C ASP A 357 -18.71 -8.66 -22.50
N GLY A 358 -18.15 -9.75 -23.01
CA GLY A 358 -18.30 -11.09 -22.42
C GLY A 358 -17.71 -11.16 -21.01
N TYR A 359 -16.58 -10.50 -20.78
CA TYR A 359 -15.92 -10.46 -19.47
C TYR A 359 -16.78 -9.77 -18.40
N ILE A 360 -17.35 -8.60 -18.71
CA ILE A 360 -18.26 -7.85 -17.82
C ILE A 360 -19.45 -8.71 -17.42
N ARG A 361 -20.13 -9.30 -18.41
CA ARG A 361 -21.32 -10.14 -18.15
C ARG A 361 -21.00 -11.41 -17.35
N GLN A 362 -19.83 -12.01 -17.57
CA GLN A 362 -19.40 -13.21 -16.86
C GLN A 362 -19.09 -12.93 -15.38
N HIS A 363 -18.42 -11.81 -15.08
CA HIS A 363 -17.90 -11.52 -13.73
C HIS A 363 -18.91 -10.78 -12.83
N ARG A 364 -19.96 -10.17 -13.40
CA ARG A 364 -21.07 -9.54 -12.64
C ARG A 364 -20.54 -8.59 -11.56
N SER A 365 -20.85 -8.83 -10.28
CA SER A 365 -20.44 -7.99 -9.16
C SER A 365 -18.92 -7.91 -8.98
N ALA A 366 -18.16 -8.95 -9.34
CA ALA A 366 -16.70 -8.92 -9.26
C ALA A 366 -16.10 -7.91 -10.27
N PHE A 367 -16.81 -7.61 -11.36
CA PHE A 367 -16.37 -6.61 -12.33
C PHE A 367 -16.28 -5.20 -11.71
N LYS A 368 -17.04 -4.90 -10.65
CA LYS A 368 -16.98 -3.61 -9.95
C LYS A 368 -15.54 -3.20 -9.60
N MET A 369 -14.78 -4.10 -8.99
CA MET A 369 -13.39 -3.83 -8.63
C MET A 369 -12.45 -4.01 -9.83
N HIS A 370 -12.67 -5.00 -10.68
CA HIS A 370 -11.82 -5.22 -11.86
C HIS A 370 -11.86 -4.04 -12.83
N GLY A 371 -13.01 -3.40 -13.00
CA GLY A 371 -13.15 -2.21 -13.83
C GLY A 371 -12.33 -1.03 -13.30
N VAL A 372 -12.22 -0.87 -11.98
CA VAL A 372 -11.36 0.15 -11.34
C VAL A 372 -9.88 -0.18 -11.52
N PHE A 373 -9.50 -1.46 -11.37
CA PHE A 373 -8.15 -1.91 -11.64
C PHE A 373 -7.74 -1.66 -13.10
N ILE A 374 -8.61 -2.01 -14.06
CA ILE A 374 -8.41 -1.74 -15.49
C ILE A 374 -8.27 -0.24 -15.74
N ALA A 375 -9.16 0.58 -15.20
CA ALA A 375 -9.11 2.04 -15.35
C ALA A 375 -7.77 2.61 -14.84
N SER A 376 -7.33 2.22 -13.65
CA SER A 376 -6.07 2.70 -13.08
C SER A 376 -4.83 2.21 -13.85
N CYS A 377 -4.83 0.98 -14.35
CA CYS A 377 -3.77 0.49 -15.25
C CYS A 377 -3.69 1.35 -16.52
N ASN A 378 -4.84 1.67 -17.12
CA ASN A 378 -4.96 2.51 -18.29
C ASN A 378 -4.43 3.93 -18.04
N PHE A 379 -4.75 4.53 -16.88
CA PHE A 379 -4.20 5.83 -16.47
C PHE A 379 -2.68 5.76 -16.31
N ALA A 380 -2.16 4.67 -15.73
CA ALA A 380 -0.71 4.50 -15.60
C ALA A 380 0.00 4.45 -16.96
N ALA A 381 -0.64 3.94 -18.01
CA ALA A 381 -0.11 3.99 -19.38
C ALA A 381 -0.01 5.42 -19.92
N ILE A 382 -1.03 6.26 -19.67
CA ILE A 382 -0.99 7.70 -20.00
C ILE A 382 0.14 8.40 -19.22
N PHE A 383 0.34 8.03 -17.96
CA PHE A 383 1.45 8.50 -17.12
C PHE A 383 2.78 7.81 -17.42
N GLN A 384 2.88 7.10 -18.55
CA GLN A 384 4.10 6.46 -19.05
C GLN A 384 4.75 5.52 -18.02
N TYR A 385 3.91 4.91 -17.18
CA TYR A 385 4.28 4.02 -16.07
C TYR A 385 5.33 4.64 -15.12
N GLY A 386 5.27 5.96 -14.90
CA GLY A 386 6.15 6.65 -13.97
C GLY A 386 7.62 6.70 -14.40
N SER A 387 7.88 6.65 -15.72
CA SER A 387 9.22 6.86 -16.26
C SER A 387 9.85 8.16 -15.76
N THR A 388 11.18 8.22 -15.66
CA THR A 388 11.91 9.41 -15.18
C THR A 388 11.65 10.65 -16.03
N ASP A 389 11.40 10.43 -17.32
CA ASP A 389 11.14 11.48 -18.31
C ASP A 389 9.64 11.65 -18.60
N ALA A 390 8.77 11.10 -17.73
CA ALA A 390 7.33 11.22 -17.91
C ALA A 390 6.87 12.68 -17.79
N VAL A 391 6.01 13.11 -18.71
CA VAL A 391 5.57 14.50 -18.82
C VAL A 391 4.55 14.83 -17.73
N LEU A 392 3.50 14.02 -17.61
CA LEU A 392 2.34 14.30 -16.76
C LEU A 392 2.65 14.37 -15.26
N PRO A 393 3.49 13.50 -14.64
CA PRO A 393 3.71 13.57 -13.20
C PRO A 393 4.18 14.93 -12.69
N ASN A 394 4.95 15.66 -13.51
CA ASN A 394 5.44 17.00 -13.15
C ASN A 394 4.35 18.07 -13.20
N GLU A 395 3.35 17.92 -14.07
CA GLU A 395 2.21 18.84 -14.18
C GLU A 395 1.34 18.81 -12.91
N PHE A 396 1.36 17.71 -12.15
CA PHE A 396 0.59 17.53 -10.91
C PHE A 396 1.39 17.80 -9.62
N LYS A 397 2.66 18.21 -9.70
CA LYS A 397 3.45 18.53 -8.50
C LYS A 397 2.93 19.80 -7.83
N GLU A 398 2.79 19.75 -6.50
CA GLU A 398 2.37 20.88 -5.67
C GLU A 398 3.29 22.09 -5.90
N GLY A 399 2.69 23.27 -6.11
CA GLY A 399 3.38 24.52 -6.42
C GLY A 399 3.58 24.83 -7.90
N LEU A 400 3.34 23.87 -8.80
CA LEU A 400 3.33 24.06 -10.27
C LEU A 400 1.95 23.82 -10.90
N ALA A 401 1.05 23.15 -10.17
CA ALA A 401 -0.33 22.95 -10.59
C ALA A 401 -1.12 24.26 -10.41
N GLU A 402 -1.15 25.10 -11.45
CA GLU A 402 -2.08 26.23 -11.54
C GLU A 402 -3.45 25.71 -12.00
N ASP A 403 -4.54 26.24 -11.43
CA ASP A 403 -5.90 26.07 -11.97
C ASP A 403 -6.00 26.92 -13.26
N GLU A 404 -5.26 26.52 -14.30
CA GLU A 404 -5.41 27.10 -15.63
C GLU A 404 -6.72 26.61 -16.23
N THR A 405 -7.57 27.55 -16.65
CA THR A 405 -8.79 27.23 -17.37
C THR A 405 -8.43 26.59 -18.72
N PRO A 406 -9.00 25.41 -19.04
CA PRO A 406 -8.86 24.81 -20.37
C PRO A 406 -9.22 25.81 -21.47
N VAL A 407 -8.41 25.85 -22.53
CA VAL A 407 -8.58 26.79 -23.65
C VAL A 407 -9.18 26.09 -24.85
N ASP A 408 -10.12 26.73 -25.53
CA ASP A 408 -10.85 26.26 -26.71
C ASP A 408 -10.02 26.33 -28.03
N ASN A 409 -8.76 25.89 -28.00
CA ASN A 409 -7.88 25.93 -29.17
C ASN A 409 -7.76 24.54 -29.85
N LEU A 410 -8.74 24.25 -30.72
CA LEU A 410 -8.83 22.97 -31.44
C LEU A 410 -7.55 22.64 -32.21
N ASP A 411 -6.99 23.59 -32.96
CA ASP A 411 -5.80 23.37 -33.78
C ASP A 411 -4.57 23.03 -32.95
N ALA A 412 -4.38 23.71 -31.81
CA ALA A 412 -3.29 23.43 -30.89
C ALA A 412 -3.41 22.04 -30.26
N ILE A 413 -4.62 21.65 -29.82
CA ILE A 413 -4.90 20.33 -29.24
C ILE A 413 -4.62 19.22 -30.25
N VAL A 414 -5.14 19.36 -31.47
CA VAL A 414 -4.95 18.38 -32.55
C VAL A 414 -3.47 18.30 -32.96
N ALA A 415 -2.77 19.42 -33.07
CA ALA A 415 -1.34 19.45 -33.38
C ALA A 415 -0.50 18.78 -32.28
N HIS A 416 -0.82 19.06 -31.01
CA HIS A 416 -0.17 18.46 -29.84
C HIS A 416 -0.38 16.94 -29.81
N PHE A 417 -1.62 16.48 -29.96
CA PHE A 417 -1.93 15.04 -29.97
C PHE A 417 -1.28 14.31 -31.15
N ARG A 418 -1.23 14.93 -32.34
CA ARG A 418 -0.55 14.39 -33.52
C ARG A 418 0.95 14.20 -33.31
N ARG A 419 1.59 15.04 -32.49
CA ARG A 419 3.01 14.91 -32.16
C ARG A 419 3.29 13.55 -31.52
N TYR A 420 2.45 13.10 -30.58
CA TYR A 420 2.64 11.81 -29.92
C TYR A 420 2.67 10.62 -30.86
N ARG A 421 1.79 10.62 -31.88
CA ARG A 421 1.74 9.56 -32.90
C ARG A 421 3.05 9.40 -33.68
N ASN A 422 3.77 10.50 -33.90
CA ASN A 422 4.96 10.53 -34.76
C ASN A 422 6.28 10.41 -33.98
N LEU A 423 6.22 10.42 -32.65
CA LEU A 423 7.42 10.35 -31.80
C LEU A 423 7.98 8.93 -31.71
N GLN A 424 9.31 8.84 -31.72
CA GLN A 424 10.03 7.62 -31.36
C GLN A 424 10.28 7.52 -29.84
N SER A 425 10.08 8.62 -29.11
CA SER A 425 10.27 8.70 -27.66
C SER A 425 9.15 7.98 -26.88
N GLN A 426 9.32 7.88 -25.56
CA GLN A 426 8.31 7.33 -24.65
C GLN A 426 7.01 8.15 -24.61
N GLU A 427 7.00 9.39 -25.11
CA GLU A 427 5.78 10.21 -25.17
C GLU A 427 4.71 9.59 -26.10
N LYS A 428 5.11 8.72 -27.05
CA LYS A 428 4.14 7.96 -27.84
C LYS A 428 3.22 7.08 -26.99
N LEU A 429 3.66 6.69 -25.78
CA LEU A 429 2.82 5.93 -24.84
C LEU A 429 1.59 6.71 -24.39
N ILE A 430 1.64 8.06 -24.38
CA ILE A 430 0.48 8.90 -24.09
C ILE A 430 -0.61 8.67 -25.16
N TYR A 431 -0.22 8.62 -26.44
CA TYR A 431 -1.15 8.36 -27.55
C TYR A 431 -1.82 6.99 -27.43
N TYR A 432 -1.03 5.91 -27.31
CA TYR A 432 -1.57 4.55 -27.19
C TYR A 432 -2.34 4.34 -25.89
N GLY A 433 -1.84 4.89 -24.78
CA GLY A 433 -2.48 4.86 -23.47
C GLY A 433 -3.82 5.58 -23.49
N ALA A 434 -3.91 6.77 -24.08
CA ALA A 434 -5.17 7.52 -24.21
C ALA A 434 -6.18 6.75 -25.07
N HIS A 435 -5.77 6.20 -26.21
CA HIS A 435 -6.67 5.37 -27.03
C HIS A 435 -7.17 4.14 -26.28
N LEU A 436 -6.30 3.37 -25.60
CA LEU A 436 -6.70 2.24 -24.77
C LEU A 436 -7.71 2.69 -23.69
N THR A 437 -7.37 3.75 -22.97
CA THR A 437 -8.17 4.33 -21.88
C THR A 437 -9.58 4.69 -22.35
N PHE A 438 -9.71 5.50 -23.41
CA PHE A 438 -10.99 6.07 -23.78
C PHE A 438 -11.82 5.19 -24.73
N LYS A 439 -11.19 4.24 -25.44
CA LYS A 439 -11.94 3.14 -26.09
C LYS A 439 -12.49 2.17 -25.04
N THR A 440 -11.74 1.90 -23.97
CA THR A 440 -12.24 1.13 -22.82
C THR A 440 -13.42 1.84 -22.15
N LEU A 441 -13.30 3.13 -21.85
CA LEU A 441 -14.41 3.93 -21.33
C LEU A 441 -15.62 3.88 -22.26
N SER A 442 -15.43 4.10 -23.57
CA SER A 442 -16.51 4.01 -24.56
C SER A 442 -17.23 2.67 -24.52
N ALA A 443 -16.51 1.55 -24.36
CA ALA A 443 -17.13 0.24 -24.21
C ALA A 443 -17.93 0.13 -22.91
N LEU A 444 -17.40 0.62 -21.77
CA LEU A 444 -18.13 0.64 -20.50
C LEU A 444 -19.43 1.47 -20.58
N LEU A 445 -19.39 2.60 -21.28
CA LEU A 445 -20.54 3.49 -21.46
C LEU A 445 -21.65 2.87 -22.34
N ASP A 446 -21.37 1.80 -23.09
CA ASP A 446 -22.40 1.05 -23.83
C ASP A 446 -23.24 0.15 -22.91
N HIS A 447 -22.79 -0.13 -21.68
CA HIS A 447 -23.52 -0.92 -20.68
C HIS A 447 -24.50 -0.06 -19.86
N ILE A 448 -25.41 0.64 -20.55
CA ILE A 448 -26.43 1.48 -19.91
C ILE A 448 -27.29 0.64 -18.95
N GLY A 449 -27.41 1.10 -17.70
CA GLY A 449 -28.18 0.45 -16.65
C GLY A 449 -27.46 -0.68 -15.91
N ASP A 450 -26.24 -1.05 -16.30
CA ASP A 450 -25.43 -2.03 -15.56
C ASP A 450 -24.65 -1.37 -14.42
N ALA A 451 -25.16 -1.51 -13.19
CA ALA A 451 -24.51 -0.96 -12.00
C ALA A 451 -23.10 -1.53 -11.73
N ASN A 452 -22.71 -2.64 -12.37
CA ASN A 452 -21.37 -3.21 -12.20
C ASN A 452 -20.27 -2.34 -12.84
N VAL A 453 -20.62 -1.48 -13.79
CA VAL A 453 -19.64 -0.57 -14.44
C VAL A 453 -19.48 0.76 -13.71
N PHE A 454 -20.37 1.10 -12.76
CA PHE A 454 -20.38 2.41 -12.10
C PHE A 454 -19.07 2.75 -11.36
N PRO A 455 -18.42 1.84 -10.61
CA PRO A 455 -17.13 2.14 -9.98
C PRO A 455 -16.03 2.51 -10.99
N ALA A 456 -16.00 1.82 -12.12
CA ALA A 456 -15.05 2.11 -13.19
C ALA A 456 -15.35 3.46 -13.82
N VAL A 457 -16.62 3.73 -14.17
CA VAL A 457 -17.04 5.02 -14.74
C VAL A 457 -16.76 6.17 -13.78
N HIS A 458 -16.98 5.98 -12.47
CA HIS A 458 -16.59 6.92 -11.43
C HIS A 458 -15.08 7.21 -11.48
N ALA A 459 -14.23 6.19 -11.54
CA ALA A 459 -12.78 6.37 -11.66
C ALA A 459 -12.38 7.15 -12.93
N TYR A 460 -12.99 6.87 -14.09
CA TYR A 460 -12.76 7.61 -15.33
C TYR A 460 -13.19 9.08 -15.23
N LEU A 461 -14.39 9.34 -14.69
CA LEU A 461 -14.89 10.70 -14.50
C LEU A 461 -14.02 11.50 -13.53
N ALA A 462 -13.58 10.88 -12.42
CA ALA A 462 -12.68 11.50 -11.46
C ALA A 462 -11.33 11.83 -12.11
N PHE A 463 -10.78 10.90 -12.90
CA PHE A 463 -9.55 11.11 -13.65
C PHE A 463 -9.69 12.27 -14.65
N ILE A 464 -10.75 12.29 -15.49
CA ILE A 464 -11.01 13.37 -16.45
C ILE A 464 -11.15 14.71 -15.72
N TRP A 465 -11.87 14.76 -14.61
CA TRP A 465 -12.04 15.98 -13.82
C TRP A 465 -10.72 16.48 -13.23
N CYS A 466 -9.90 15.59 -12.66
CA CYS A 466 -8.56 15.96 -12.17
C CYS A 466 -7.66 16.48 -13.28
N MET A 467 -7.72 15.87 -14.47
CA MET A 467 -7.02 16.35 -15.65
C MET A 467 -7.55 17.71 -16.11
N ALA A 468 -8.87 17.93 -16.11
CA ALA A 468 -9.50 19.19 -16.52
C ALA A 468 -9.20 20.37 -15.60
N ARG A 469 -9.02 20.13 -14.30
CA ARG A 469 -8.57 21.13 -13.34
C ARG A 469 -7.15 21.63 -13.59
N ASN A 470 -6.36 20.91 -14.38
CA ASN A 470 -5.06 21.33 -14.83
C ASN A 470 -5.09 21.49 -16.35
N GLY A 471 -5.30 22.72 -16.83
CA GLY A 471 -5.41 23.01 -18.27
C GLY A 471 -4.24 22.45 -19.11
N THR A 472 -3.04 22.32 -18.53
CA THR A 472 -1.88 21.72 -19.22
C THR A 472 -1.96 20.20 -19.35
N SER A 473 -2.73 19.52 -18.50
CA SER A 473 -2.86 18.07 -18.51
C SER A 473 -4.00 17.57 -19.39
N ILE A 474 -5.14 18.27 -19.42
CA ILE A 474 -6.33 17.83 -20.17
C ILE A 474 -6.09 17.70 -21.69
N ARG A 475 -5.22 18.55 -22.26
CA ARG A 475 -4.81 18.51 -23.68
C ARG A 475 -4.20 17.19 -24.13
N HIS A 476 -3.70 16.38 -23.20
CA HIS A 476 -3.11 15.07 -23.51
C HIS A 476 -4.18 14.01 -23.84
N ILE A 477 -5.43 14.25 -23.47
CA ILE A 477 -6.49 13.25 -23.52
C ILE A 477 -7.80 13.74 -24.15
N GLU A 478 -8.10 15.04 -24.08
CA GLU A 478 -9.45 15.59 -24.36
C GLU A 478 -9.97 15.31 -25.77
N LEU A 479 -9.07 15.14 -26.74
CA LEU A 479 -9.41 14.80 -28.11
C LEU A 479 -10.10 13.44 -28.22
N VAL A 480 -9.72 12.46 -27.40
CA VAL A 480 -10.19 11.07 -27.52
C VAL A 480 -11.23 10.67 -26.47
N VAL A 481 -11.60 11.58 -25.56
CA VAL A 481 -12.68 11.34 -24.59
C VAL A 481 -14.02 11.19 -25.33
N PRO A 482 -14.84 10.16 -25.06
CA PRO A 482 -16.09 9.93 -25.77
C PRO A 482 -17.23 10.79 -25.19
N TRP A 483 -17.13 12.11 -25.30
CA TRP A 483 -18.03 13.11 -24.71
C TRP A 483 -19.52 12.85 -24.98
N ARG A 484 -19.88 12.43 -26.20
CA ARG A 484 -21.26 12.11 -26.57
C ARG A 484 -21.78 10.85 -25.90
N LYS A 485 -21.00 9.78 -25.86
CA LYS A 485 -21.42 8.58 -25.12
C LYS A 485 -21.51 8.87 -23.62
N LEU A 486 -20.61 9.70 -23.11
CA LEU A 486 -20.61 10.09 -21.71
C LEU A 486 -21.91 10.83 -21.32
N THR A 487 -22.32 11.83 -22.10
CA THR A 487 -23.58 12.55 -21.85
C THR A 487 -24.82 11.66 -21.98
N VAL A 488 -24.84 10.75 -22.96
CA VAL A 488 -25.93 9.75 -23.09
C VAL A 488 -26.01 8.87 -21.85
N PHE A 489 -24.87 8.36 -21.37
CA PHE A 489 -24.81 7.51 -20.19
C PHE A 489 -25.22 8.23 -18.91
N LEU A 490 -24.73 9.46 -18.69
CA LEU A 490 -25.12 10.31 -17.56
C LEU A 490 -26.62 10.61 -17.58
N ASN A 491 -27.19 10.97 -18.74
CA ASN A 491 -28.64 11.19 -18.86
C ASN A 491 -29.44 9.91 -18.58
N ALA A 492 -28.94 8.74 -18.97
CA ALA A 492 -29.60 7.47 -18.70
C ALA A 492 -29.58 7.06 -17.22
N MET A 493 -28.64 7.60 -16.42
CA MET A 493 -28.62 7.46 -14.97
C MET A 493 -29.69 8.32 -14.27
N ILE A 494 -30.20 9.37 -14.91
CA ILE A 494 -31.23 10.24 -14.34
C ILE A 494 -32.59 9.53 -14.43
N TRP A 495 -33.26 9.39 -13.29
CA TRP A 495 -34.56 8.75 -13.15
C TRP A 495 -35.50 9.63 -12.33
N SER A 496 -36.78 9.27 -12.23
CA SER A 496 -37.82 10.14 -11.66
C SER A 496 -37.60 10.56 -10.20
N ASN A 497 -36.77 9.81 -9.46
CA ASN A 497 -36.51 10.02 -8.04
C ASN A 497 -35.11 10.61 -7.75
N THR A 498 -34.40 11.10 -8.77
CA THR A 498 -33.09 11.74 -8.58
C THR A 498 -33.23 13.03 -7.77
N ASP A 499 -32.45 13.17 -6.69
CA ASP A 499 -32.32 14.42 -5.96
C ASP A 499 -31.21 15.29 -6.60
N PHE A 500 -31.62 16.24 -7.43
CA PHE A 500 -30.71 17.14 -8.15
C PHE A 500 -29.86 18.01 -7.20
N ARG A 501 -30.35 18.27 -5.98
CA ARG A 501 -29.59 19.01 -4.96
C ARG A 501 -28.36 18.25 -4.48
N VAL A 502 -28.31 16.93 -4.69
CA VAL A 502 -27.11 16.10 -4.40
C VAL A 502 -26.11 16.20 -5.55
N MET A 503 -26.58 16.28 -6.79
CA MET A 503 -25.74 16.41 -7.99
C MET A 503 -25.05 17.77 -8.08
N GLU A 504 -25.71 18.82 -7.60
CA GLU A 504 -25.29 20.23 -7.73
C GLU A 504 -24.49 20.74 -6.52
N ARG A 505 -24.06 19.85 -5.61
CA ARG A 505 -23.23 20.24 -4.46
C ARG A 505 -21.82 20.62 -4.89
N ASP A 506 -21.17 21.48 -4.12
CA ASP A 506 -19.75 21.80 -4.30
C ASP A 506 -18.84 20.66 -3.83
N GLU A 507 -19.26 19.94 -2.78
CA GLU A 507 -18.51 18.84 -2.17
C GLU A 507 -18.91 17.46 -2.74
N ILE A 508 -18.01 16.49 -2.63
CA ILE A 508 -18.27 15.10 -3.03
C ILE A 508 -19.50 14.57 -2.29
N PRO A 509 -20.50 14.01 -3.01
CA PRO A 509 -21.66 13.40 -2.38
C PRO A 509 -21.26 12.23 -1.46
N VAL A 510 -21.64 12.33 -0.19
CA VAL A 510 -21.47 11.29 0.82
C VAL A 510 -22.83 10.79 1.30
N THR A 511 -22.92 9.50 1.61
CA THR A 511 -24.11 8.90 2.25
C THR A 511 -23.98 8.93 3.77
N GLU A 512 -25.09 9.04 4.50
CA GLU A 512 -25.11 9.12 5.98
C GLU A 512 -24.36 7.97 6.65
N ASP A 513 -24.41 6.76 6.07
CA ASP A 513 -23.81 5.55 6.64
C ASP A 513 -22.41 5.22 6.09
N LYS A 514 -21.97 5.85 5.00
CA LYS A 514 -20.69 5.51 4.35
C LYS A 514 -20.10 6.69 3.61
N ARG A 515 -18.95 7.17 4.09
CA ARG A 515 -18.20 8.29 3.50
C ARG A 515 -17.35 7.85 2.30
N CYS A 516 -16.73 6.67 2.37
CA CYS A 516 -15.78 6.17 1.39
C CYS A 516 -16.26 4.86 0.74
N PHE A 517 -16.12 4.74 -0.58
CA PHE A 517 -16.30 3.48 -1.30
C PHE A 517 -14.99 2.70 -1.40
N PRO A 518 -15.03 1.37 -1.60
CA PRO A 518 -13.82 0.56 -1.81
C PRO A 518 -12.91 1.12 -2.90
N GLU A 519 -13.48 1.62 -4.00
CA GLU A 519 -12.73 2.24 -5.09
C GLU A 519 -12.03 3.55 -4.67
N ASP A 520 -12.52 4.31 -3.70
CA ASP A 520 -11.86 5.54 -3.25
C ASP A 520 -10.49 5.25 -2.63
N PHE A 521 -10.40 4.18 -1.83
CA PHE A 521 -9.14 3.69 -1.26
C PHE A 521 -8.16 3.20 -2.34
N LEU A 522 -8.68 2.71 -3.48
CA LEU A 522 -7.85 2.31 -4.61
C LEU A 522 -7.35 3.52 -5.41
N LEU A 523 -8.14 4.57 -5.54
CA LEU A 523 -7.76 5.75 -6.32
C LEU A 523 -6.75 6.63 -5.58
N ARG A 524 -6.88 6.80 -4.26
CA ARG A 524 -5.98 7.66 -3.48
C ARG A 524 -4.51 7.23 -3.57
N GLY A 525 -3.61 8.19 -3.35
CA GLY A 525 -2.17 7.96 -3.34
C GLY A 525 -1.49 8.03 -4.70
N GLN A 526 -2.27 8.15 -5.78
CA GLN A 526 -1.76 8.38 -7.13
C GLN A 526 -1.51 9.87 -7.36
N VAL A 527 -0.58 10.18 -8.26
CA VAL A 527 -0.20 11.57 -8.57
C VAL A 527 -1.39 12.41 -9.04
N TRP A 528 -2.23 11.88 -9.91
CA TRP A 528 -3.40 12.58 -10.46
C TRP A 528 -4.52 12.81 -9.44
N SER A 529 -4.62 11.96 -8.40
CA SER A 529 -5.77 11.95 -7.48
C SER A 529 -5.61 12.88 -6.29
N GLN A 530 -4.48 13.57 -6.14
CA GLN A 530 -4.15 14.35 -4.93
C GLN A 530 -5.18 15.45 -4.63
N ARG A 531 -5.76 16.06 -5.67
CA ARG A 531 -6.75 17.13 -5.55
C ARG A 531 -8.20 16.62 -5.66
N TYR A 532 -8.39 15.30 -5.74
CA TYR A 532 -9.72 14.72 -5.83
C TYR A 532 -10.40 14.63 -4.46
N PHE A 533 -9.69 14.10 -3.48
CA PHE A 533 -10.20 13.93 -2.12
C PHE A 533 -9.80 15.12 -1.24
N SER A 534 -10.68 15.51 -0.31
CA SER A 534 -10.31 16.42 0.77
C SER A 534 -9.34 15.75 1.75
N ALA A 535 -8.55 16.54 2.48
CA ALA A 535 -7.54 16.01 3.40
C ALA A 535 -8.14 15.10 4.49
N ASP A 536 -9.35 15.41 4.94
CA ASP A 536 -10.09 14.71 5.98
C ASP A 536 -11.01 13.59 5.43
N TYR A 537 -11.02 13.37 4.11
CA TYR A 537 -12.01 12.50 3.45
C TYR A 537 -11.99 11.05 3.97
N PHE A 538 -10.80 10.55 4.29
CA PHE A 538 -10.59 9.19 4.77
C PHE A 538 -10.52 9.07 6.31
N GLU A 539 -10.69 10.17 7.05
CA GLU A 539 -10.62 10.14 8.52
C GLU A 539 -11.77 9.30 9.11
N GLY A 540 -11.41 8.33 9.95
CA GLY A 540 -12.37 7.44 10.61
C GLY A 540 -13.04 6.42 9.67
N ALA A 541 -12.69 6.39 8.39
CA ALA A 541 -13.23 5.43 7.44
C ALA A 541 -12.48 4.09 7.55
N LEU A 542 -13.22 2.99 7.72
CA LEU A 542 -12.66 1.64 7.64
C LEU A 542 -12.68 1.18 6.18
N ALA A 543 -11.58 0.56 5.74
CA ALA A 543 -11.49 -0.04 4.40
C ALA A 543 -12.33 -1.33 4.27
N GLU A 544 -12.72 -1.94 5.40
CA GLU A 544 -13.51 -3.17 5.44
C GLU A 544 -15.03 -2.90 5.42
N ASP A 545 -15.74 -3.88 4.86
CA ASP A 545 -17.13 -3.81 4.45
C ASP A 545 -18.10 -3.67 5.63
N ASP A 546 -18.38 -2.43 6.04
CA ASP A 546 -19.55 -2.12 6.86
C ASP A 546 -20.82 -2.39 6.04
N GLY A 547 -21.32 -3.64 6.12
CA GLY A 547 -22.71 -4.12 6.16
C GLY A 547 -23.81 -3.53 5.24
N LEU A 548 -23.52 -2.57 4.37
CA LEU A 548 -24.52 -1.91 3.54
C LEU A 548 -25.01 -2.83 2.43
N ARG A 549 -26.33 -2.82 2.23
CA ARG A 549 -26.96 -3.56 1.13
C ARG A 549 -26.38 -3.09 -0.21
N ALA A 550 -25.95 -4.04 -1.04
CA ALA A 550 -25.32 -3.79 -2.34
C ALA A 550 -26.09 -2.81 -3.24
N SER A 551 -27.43 -2.79 -3.17
CA SER A 551 -28.28 -1.88 -3.95
C SER A 551 -28.24 -0.42 -3.51
N SER A 552 -27.99 -0.15 -2.22
CA SER A 552 -27.85 1.22 -1.70
C SER A 552 -26.55 1.87 -2.20
N MET A 553 -25.47 1.09 -2.27
CA MET A 553 -24.19 1.57 -2.76
C MET A 553 -24.22 1.93 -4.25
N ASP A 554 -25.04 1.24 -5.05
CA ASP A 554 -25.11 1.49 -6.50
C ASP A 554 -25.80 2.83 -6.82
N VAL A 555 -26.81 3.21 -6.04
CA VAL A 555 -27.44 4.54 -6.13
C VAL A 555 -26.46 5.63 -5.70
N ALA A 556 -25.68 5.40 -4.63
CA ALA A 556 -24.70 6.36 -4.16
C ALA A 556 -23.56 6.58 -5.19
N ARG A 557 -23.10 5.50 -5.86
CA ARG A 557 -22.14 5.59 -6.98
C ARG A 557 -22.70 6.33 -8.18
N MET A 558 -23.97 6.11 -8.51
CA MET A 558 -24.68 6.84 -9.56
C MET A 558 -24.66 8.35 -9.25
N TYR A 559 -24.99 8.78 -8.02
CA TYR A 559 -24.90 10.18 -7.63
C TYR A 559 -23.50 10.76 -7.77
N ARG A 560 -22.45 9.97 -7.47
CA ARG A 560 -21.07 10.42 -7.63
C ARG A 560 -20.67 10.61 -9.10
N CYS A 561 -21.13 9.73 -9.98
CA CYS A 561 -20.95 9.90 -11.43
C CYS A 561 -21.69 11.13 -11.95
N LEU A 562 -22.95 11.33 -11.55
CA LEU A 562 -23.76 12.48 -11.93
C LEU A 562 -23.16 13.80 -11.43
N TRP A 563 -22.72 13.83 -10.17
CA TRP A 563 -22.02 14.98 -9.58
C TRP A 563 -20.75 15.33 -10.35
N LEU A 564 -19.88 14.36 -10.65
CA LEU A 564 -18.70 14.59 -11.49
C LEU A 564 -19.08 15.10 -12.89
N GLY A 565 -20.19 14.63 -13.46
CA GLY A 565 -20.76 15.17 -14.70
C GLY A 565 -21.10 16.66 -14.59
N VAL A 566 -21.72 17.09 -13.48
CA VAL A 566 -22.01 18.52 -13.21
C VAL A 566 -20.71 19.31 -13.03
N GLN A 567 -19.74 18.77 -12.28
CA GLN A 567 -18.44 19.43 -12.09
C GLN A 567 -17.69 19.62 -13.41
N LEU A 568 -17.73 18.62 -14.31
CA LEU A 568 -17.17 18.74 -15.67
C LEU A 568 -17.93 19.75 -16.53
N ALA A 569 -19.26 19.82 -16.39
CA ALA A 569 -20.07 20.83 -17.07
C ALA A 569 -19.75 22.26 -16.60
N GLY A 570 -19.26 22.43 -15.36
CA GLY A 570 -18.82 23.72 -14.82
C GLY A 570 -17.70 24.41 -15.62
N PHE A 571 -16.90 23.65 -16.39
CA PHE A 571 -15.89 24.21 -17.30
C PHE A 571 -16.49 24.85 -18.55
N ASN A 572 -17.75 24.55 -18.88
CA ASN A 572 -18.47 25.04 -20.07
C ASN A 572 -17.78 24.77 -21.42
N LEU A 573 -16.89 23.76 -21.49
CA LEU A 573 -16.08 23.51 -22.67
C LEU A 573 -16.49 22.25 -23.44
N TRP A 574 -16.67 21.11 -22.76
CA TRP A 574 -16.94 19.83 -23.43
C TRP A 574 -18.39 19.35 -23.31
N ILE A 575 -18.98 19.52 -22.13
CA ILE A 575 -20.37 19.17 -21.85
C ILE A 575 -21.07 20.31 -21.12
N ILE A 576 -22.38 20.39 -21.24
CA ILE A 576 -23.24 21.37 -20.58
C ILE A 576 -24.27 20.60 -19.75
N TYR A 577 -24.52 21.06 -18.53
CA TYR A 577 -25.64 20.62 -17.70
C TYR A 577 -26.63 21.78 -17.58
N ASP A 578 -27.86 21.57 -18.07
CA ASP A 578 -28.94 22.53 -17.90
C ASP A 578 -29.73 22.17 -16.64
N SER A 579 -29.65 23.02 -15.61
CA SER A 579 -30.37 22.83 -14.34
C SER A 579 -31.88 22.91 -14.48
N THR A 580 -32.40 23.54 -15.55
CA THR A 580 -33.84 23.66 -15.81
C THR A 580 -34.39 22.38 -16.42
N SER A 581 -33.76 21.88 -17.49
CA SER A 581 -34.17 20.61 -18.13
C SER A 581 -33.59 19.37 -17.45
N GLN A 582 -32.65 19.55 -16.50
CA GLN A 582 -31.96 18.52 -15.74
C GLN A 582 -31.29 17.49 -16.64
N LYS A 583 -30.63 17.98 -17.70
CA LYS A 583 -30.02 17.14 -18.74
C LYS A 583 -28.63 17.60 -19.11
N PHE A 584 -27.81 16.63 -19.46
CA PHE A 584 -26.49 16.82 -20.04
C PHE A 584 -26.58 16.90 -21.56
N SER A 585 -25.78 17.77 -22.16
CA SER A 585 -25.60 17.88 -23.61
C SER A 585 -24.13 18.11 -23.95
N VAL A 586 -23.74 17.85 -25.20
CA VAL A 586 -22.37 18.03 -25.69
C VAL A 586 -22.24 19.42 -26.32
N THR A 587 -21.10 20.09 -26.14
CA THR A 587 -20.82 21.37 -26.82
C THR A 587 -20.45 21.16 -28.28
N GLN A 588 -20.55 22.22 -29.10
CA GLN A 588 -20.06 22.20 -30.47
C GLN A 588 -18.56 21.88 -30.54
N PHE A 589 -17.77 22.43 -29.61
CA PHE A 589 -16.33 22.17 -29.50
C PHE A 589 -16.01 20.68 -29.27
N ALA A 590 -16.71 20.01 -28.34
CA ALA A 590 -16.49 18.57 -28.13
C ALA A 590 -16.91 17.71 -29.33
N LEU A 591 -17.92 18.12 -30.10
CA LEU A 591 -18.28 17.44 -31.34
C LEU A 591 -17.18 17.58 -32.40
N GLU A 592 -16.53 18.75 -32.49
CA GLU A 592 -15.39 18.97 -33.37
C GLU A 592 -14.16 18.15 -32.93
N LEU A 593 -13.90 18.06 -31.63
CA LEU A 593 -12.87 17.15 -31.08
C LEU A 593 -13.15 15.69 -31.50
N GLU A 594 -14.37 15.19 -31.29
CA GLU A 594 -14.74 13.82 -31.67
C GLU A 594 -14.63 13.59 -33.19
N HIS A 595 -14.93 14.60 -34.00
CA HIS A 595 -14.77 14.54 -35.45
C HIS A 595 -13.29 14.43 -35.82
N CYS A 596 -12.43 15.31 -35.29
CA CYS A 596 -10.98 15.26 -35.51
C CYS A 596 -10.34 13.97 -34.99
N ALA A 597 -10.85 13.39 -33.90
CA ALA A 597 -10.35 12.15 -33.33
C ALA A 597 -10.42 10.95 -34.31
N GLN A 598 -11.31 11.01 -35.30
CA GLN A 598 -11.44 9.96 -36.34
C GLN A 598 -10.18 9.82 -37.19
N ASP A 599 -9.44 10.91 -37.41
CA ASP A 599 -8.16 10.91 -38.15
C ASP A 599 -7.04 10.19 -37.39
N PHE A 600 -7.26 9.98 -36.09
CA PHE A 600 -6.33 9.32 -35.16
C PHE A 600 -6.79 7.92 -34.77
N ASP A 601 -7.89 7.42 -35.34
CA ASP A 601 -8.49 6.17 -34.86
C ASP A 601 -7.53 4.98 -35.04
N LEU A 602 -7.24 4.33 -33.91
CA LEU A 602 -6.28 3.24 -33.86
C LEU A 602 -6.84 1.95 -34.39
#